data_AF-A0A1F3SRK8-F1
#
_entry.id   AF-A0A1F3SRK8-F1
#
_cell.length_a   1.000
_cell.length_b   1.000
_cell.length_c   1.000
_cell.angle_alpha   90.00
_cell.angle_beta   90.00
_cell.angle_gamma   90.00
#
_symmetry.space_group_name_H-M   'P 1'
#
loop_
_entity.id
_entity.type
_entity.pdbx_description
1 polymer ?
#
loop_
_entity_poly.entity_id
_entity_poly.type
_entity_poly.pdbx_seq_one_letter_code
_entity_poly.pdbx_strand_id
1 'polypeptide(L)'
;MTILRWAYEIFPYLAVFACLGISVLRYSRWGLSVSSLSSQFLEGQQLFWGSVPWHYGIGLVLLGHLFVFAWPGSISLLGMVPSRLLALEVFALVCGLLAVSGLIFLCIRRLTSDRVFAVTTKLDFVVLVLLLLQCLSGVLIAVFYRWGASWYAGTLVPYLWSLLTLKPDSTYVVKLPHLIQLHVMMAFLIIGLIPFTRLIHLFSIPFSYLCRPLQVVVWNRKK
;
A
#
# COMPACT_ATOMS: atom_id res chain seq x y z
N MET A 1 -16.88 25.11 0.73
CA MET A 1 -15.95 23.98 1.04
C MET A 1 -14.56 24.40 0.61
N THR A 2 -13.56 24.30 1.49
CA THR A 2 -12.17 24.55 1.13
C THR A 2 -11.58 23.33 0.39
N ILE A 3 -10.58 23.54 -0.46
CA ILE A 3 -9.91 22.47 -1.23
C ILE A 3 -9.42 21.34 -0.30
N LEU A 4 -8.89 21.69 0.87
CA LEU A 4 -8.41 20.74 1.87
C LEU A 4 -9.53 19.86 2.46
N ARG A 5 -10.73 20.42 2.70
CA ARG A 5 -11.86 19.61 3.17
C ARG A 5 -12.30 18.61 2.11
N TRP A 6 -12.39 19.02 0.85
CA TRP A 6 -12.72 18.08 -0.23
C TRP A 6 -11.69 16.94 -0.32
N ALA A 7 -10.41 17.30 -0.23
CA ALA A 7 -9.27 16.39 -0.25
C ALA A 7 -9.26 15.34 0.87
N TYR A 8 -9.67 15.68 2.10
CA TYR A 8 -9.57 14.78 3.25
C TYR A 8 -10.92 14.30 3.81
N GLU A 9 -12.04 14.85 3.36
CA GLU A 9 -13.37 14.43 3.82
C GLU A 9 -14.15 13.70 2.73
N ILE A 10 -13.94 14.00 1.44
CA ILE A 10 -14.75 13.45 0.34
C ILE A 10 -13.93 12.47 -0.51
N PHE A 11 -12.74 12.90 -0.95
CA PHE A 11 -11.89 12.09 -1.80
C PHE A 11 -11.58 10.68 -1.24
N PRO A 12 -11.33 10.49 0.08
CA PRO A 12 -11.17 9.15 0.65
C PRO A 12 -12.34 8.20 0.37
N TYR A 13 -13.58 8.69 0.46
CA TYR A 13 -14.77 7.89 0.16
C TYR A 13 -14.87 7.54 -1.31
N LEU A 14 -14.57 8.48 -2.21
CA LEU A 14 -14.54 8.21 -3.65
C LEU A 14 -13.49 7.15 -4.00
N ALA A 15 -12.30 7.25 -3.42
CA ALA A 15 -11.23 6.29 -3.62
C ALA A 15 -11.61 4.89 -3.14
N VAL A 16 -12.15 4.77 -1.91
CA VAL A 16 -12.58 3.48 -1.34
C VAL A 16 -13.76 2.90 -2.12
N PHE A 17 -14.75 3.73 -2.48
CA PHE A 17 -15.90 3.29 -3.26
C PHE A 17 -15.49 2.78 -4.64
N ALA A 18 -14.63 3.52 -5.35
CA ALA A 18 -14.06 3.08 -6.61
C ALA A 18 -13.28 1.76 -6.44
N CYS A 19 -12.44 1.69 -5.41
CA CYS A 19 -11.66 0.49 -5.09
C CYS A 19 -12.56 -0.73 -4.93
N LEU A 20 -13.55 -0.68 -4.03
CA LEU A 20 -14.41 -1.83 -3.75
C LEU A 20 -15.35 -2.15 -4.92
N GLY A 21 -16.09 -1.15 -5.40
CA GLY A 21 -17.11 -1.34 -6.43
C GLY A 21 -16.54 -1.82 -7.76
N ILE A 22 -15.46 -1.18 -8.24
CA ILE A 22 -14.84 -1.56 -9.51
C ILE A 22 -14.04 -2.87 -9.36
N SER A 23 -13.45 -3.16 -8.21
CA SER A 23 -12.79 -4.46 -8.00
C SER A 23 -13.78 -5.61 -8.08
N VAL A 24 -14.95 -5.48 -7.45
CA VAL A 24 -16.03 -6.49 -7.55
C VAL A 24 -16.46 -6.65 -9.01
N LEU A 25 -16.74 -5.55 -9.71
CA LEU A 25 -17.11 -5.59 -11.12
C LEU A 25 -16.03 -6.26 -11.99
N ARG A 26 -14.76 -5.92 -11.78
CA ARG A 26 -13.63 -6.49 -12.52
C ARG A 26 -13.48 -7.97 -12.26
N TYR A 27 -13.64 -8.41 -11.01
CA TYR A 27 -13.60 -9.81 -10.65
C TYR A 27 -14.74 -10.60 -11.30
N SER A 28 -15.97 -10.07 -11.28
CA SER A 28 -17.15 -10.75 -11.81
C SER A 28 -17.22 -10.77 -13.35
N ARG A 29 -16.79 -9.69 -14.03
CA ARG A 29 -16.91 -9.56 -15.50
C ARG A 29 -15.62 -9.94 -16.24
N TRP A 30 -14.47 -9.67 -15.64
CA TRP A 30 -13.15 -9.83 -16.26
C TRP A 30 -12.16 -10.53 -15.33
N GLY A 31 -12.60 -11.62 -14.67
CA GLY A 31 -11.80 -12.34 -13.67
C GLY A 31 -10.39 -12.74 -14.15
N LEU A 32 -10.22 -13.08 -15.44
CA LEU A 32 -8.91 -13.39 -16.03
C LEU A 32 -7.93 -12.20 -16.04
N SER A 33 -8.44 -10.97 -15.98
CA SER A 33 -7.60 -9.76 -15.88
C SER A 33 -7.07 -9.52 -14.47
N VAL A 34 -7.56 -10.25 -13.46
CA VAL A 34 -7.11 -10.15 -12.07
C VAL A 34 -5.86 -11.02 -11.89
N SER A 35 -4.70 -10.41 -12.13
CA SER A 35 -3.40 -11.10 -12.09
C SER A 35 -2.29 -10.15 -11.67
N SER A 36 -1.20 -10.71 -11.14
CA SER A 36 0.04 -9.97 -10.85
C SER A 36 0.78 -9.51 -12.12
N LEU A 37 0.41 -10.06 -13.29
CA LEU A 37 1.00 -9.77 -14.60
C LEU A 37 2.53 -9.89 -14.56
N SER A 38 3.04 -11.03 -14.06
CA SER A 38 4.47 -11.25 -13.85
C SER A 38 5.27 -11.09 -15.14
N SER A 39 6.35 -10.30 -15.07
CA SER A 39 7.32 -10.13 -16.16
C SER A 39 8.57 -11.00 -15.98
N GLN A 40 8.57 -11.95 -15.03
CA GLN A 40 9.76 -12.75 -14.71
C GLN A 40 10.19 -13.66 -15.87
N PHE A 41 9.24 -14.14 -16.65
CA PHE A 41 9.56 -15.02 -17.78
C PHE A 41 10.40 -14.32 -18.86
N LEU A 42 10.22 -13.00 -19.03
CA LEU A 42 10.95 -12.21 -20.03
C LEU A 42 12.40 -11.95 -19.62
N GLU A 43 12.65 -11.94 -18.31
CA GLU A 43 13.94 -11.69 -17.67
C GLU A 43 13.88 -12.24 -16.23
N GLY A 44 14.71 -13.25 -15.94
CA GLY A 44 14.59 -14.06 -14.72
C GLY A 44 15.62 -13.80 -13.62
N GLN A 45 16.67 -13.01 -13.84
CA GLN A 45 17.79 -12.83 -12.91
C GLN A 45 17.65 -11.57 -12.05
N GLN A 46 17.12 -10.48 -12.63
CA GLN A 46 17.06 -9.17 -11.97
C GLN A 46 15.77 -9.01 -11.17
N LEU A 47 14.65 -9.61 -11.58
CA LEU A 47 13.37 -9.42 -10.89
C LEU A 47 13.45 -9.73 -9.39
N PHE A 48 14.19 -10.77 -8.99
CA PHE A 48 14.35 -11.15 -7.59
C PHE A 48 14.86 -10.00 -6.72
N TRP A 49 15.91 -9.32 -7.16
CA TRP A 49 16.59 -8.25 -6.43
C TRP A 49 15.74 -6.99 -6.25
N GLY A 50 14.76 -6.75 -7.12
CA GLY A 50 13.79 -5.69 -6.92
C GLY A 50 12.55 -6.15 -6.16
N SER A 51 12.00 -7.29 -6.57
CA SER A 51 10.69 -7.78 -6.11
C SER A 51 10.72 -8.23 -4.65
N VAL A 52 11.77 -8.93 -4.20
CA VAL A 52 11.86 -9.41 -2.81
C VAL A 52 11.94 -8.26 -1.82
N PRO A 53 12.94 -7.35 -1.88
CA PRO A 53 13.01 -6.23 -0.93
C PRO A 53 11.79 -5.31 -1.01
N TRP A 54 11.23 -5.11 -2.22
CA TRP A 54 9.97 -4.39 -2.38
C TRP A 54 8.83 -5.02 -1.57
N HIS A 55 8.50 -6.29 -1.82
CA HIS A 55 7.32 -6.92 -1.23
C HIS A 55 7.48 -7.18 0.27
N TYR A 56 8.66 -7.57 0.75
CA TYR A 56 8.90 -7.71 2.19
C TYR A 56 8.87 -6.35 2.89
N GLY A 57 9.52 -5.33 2.32
CA GLY A 57 9.52 -3.98 2.87
C GLY A 57 8.11 -3.39 2.97
N ILE A 58 7.39 -3.34 1.84
CA ILE A 58 6.03 -2.76 1.81
C ILE A 58 5.04 -3.60 2.62
N GLY A 59 5.17 -4.93 2.60
CA GLY A 59 4.30 -5.83 3.35
C GLY A 59 4.40 -5.55 4.85
N LEU A 60 5.61 -5.48 5.40
CA LEU A 60 5.83 -5.21 6.82
C LEU A 60 5.41 -3.79 7.22
N VAL A 61 5.71 -2.78 6.39
CA VAL A 61 5.29 -1.39 6.65
C VAL A 61 3.76 -1.28 6.65
N LEU A 62 3.09 -1.87 5.66
CA LEU A 62 1.63 -1.84 5.55
C LEU A 62 0.97 -2.58 6.72
N LEU A 63 1.50 -3.76 7.08
CA LEU A 63 1.02 -4.50 8.25
C LEU A 63 1.17 -3.69 9.54
N GLY A 64 2.29 -2.98 9.73
CA GLY A 64 2.47 -2.08 10.87
C GLY A 64 1.42 -0.96 10.92
N HIS A 65 1.16 -0.31 9.78
CA HIS A 65 0.13 0.73 9.67
C HIS A 65 -1.26 0.20 10.03
N LEU A 66 -1.64 -0.95 9.46
CA LEU A 66 -2.93 -1.59 9.69
C LEU A 66 -3.08 -2.09 11.13
N PHE A 67 -2.02 -2.63 11.72
CA PHE A 67 -2.02 -3.11 13.09
C PHE A 67 -2.25 -1.97 14.09
N VAL A 68 -1.51 -0.87 13.96
CA VAL A 68 -1.68 0.30 14.84
C VAL A 68 -3.01 1.00 14.59
N PHE A 69 -3.51 1.01 13.35
CA PHE A 69 -4.85 1.49 13.04
C PHE A 69 -5.95 0.69 13.75
N ALA A 70 -5.85 -0.65 13.73
CA ALA A 70 -6.80 -1.54 14.38
C ALA A 70 -6.67 -1.52 15.91
N TRP A 71 -5.45 -1.38 16.44
CA TRP A 71 -5.15 -1.33 17.86
C TRP A 71 -4.20 -0.16 18.20
N PRO A 72 -4.71 1.08 18.31
CA PRO A 72 -3.87 2.26 18.59
C PRO A 72 -3.20 2.20 19.97
N GLY A 73 -3.84 1.57 20.96
CA GLY A 73 -3.28 1.39 22.30
C GLY A 73 -1.97 0.59 22.34
N SER A 74 -1.65 -0.18 21.29
CA SER A 74 -0.38 -0.91 21.18
C SER A 74 0.84 0.02 21.25
N ILE A 75 0.75 1.22 20.67
CA ILE A 75 1.83 2.21 20.71
C ILE A 75 2.03 2.77 22.13
N SER A 76 0.96 2.98 22.88
CA SER A 76 1.07 3.41 24.28
C SER A 76 1.80 2.36 25.13
N LEU A 77 1.50 1.06 24.91
CA LEU A 77 2.15 -0.05 25.62
C LEU A 77 3.65 -0.15 25.28
N LEU A 78 3.99 -0.01 24.00
CA LEU A 78 5.39 0.03 23.57
C LEU A 78 6.12 1.28 24.08
N GLY A 79 5.43 2.42 24.12
CA GLY A 79 5.94 3.70 24.60
C GLY A 79 6.26 3.75 26.10
N MET A 80 5.75 2.81 26.90
CA MET A 80 6.14 2.67 28.31
C MET A 80 7.64 2.35 28.48
N VAL A 81 8.27 1.79 27.44
CA VAL A 81 9.71 1.48 27.43
C VAL A 81 10.32 2.13 26.18
N PRO A 82 11.09 3.23 26.32
CA PRO A 82 11.59 4.01 25.17
C PRO A 82 12.36 3.19 24.12
N SER A 83 13.12 2.18 24.56
CA SER A 83 13.87 1.31 23.64
C SER A 83 12.99 0.43 22.76
N ARG A 84 11.79 0.04 23.22
CA ARG A 84 10.84 -0.75 22.42
C ARG A 84 10.23 0.10 21.31
N LEU A 85 9.82 1.32 21.64
CA LEU A 85 9.30 2.27 20.66
C LEU A 85 10.37 2.62 19.62
N LEU A 86 11.60 2.89 20.07
CA LEU A 86 12.72 3.14 19.15
C LEU A 86 13.01 1.94 18.24
N ALA A 87 13.01 0.72 18.79
CA ALA A 87 13.22 -0.49 17.99
C ALA A 87 12.13 -0.66 16.91
N LEU A 88 10.87 -0.37 17.24
CA LEU A 88 9.77 -0.37 16.27
C LEU A 88 10.00 0.67 15.16
N GLU A 89 10.35 1.91 15.50
CA GLU A 89 10.55 2.97 14.51
C GLU A 89 11.75 2.69 13.60
N VAL A 90 12.86 2.20 14.16
CA VAL A 90 14.04 1.78 13.39
C VAL A 90 13.69 0.62 12.47
N PHE A 91 12.97 -0.39 12.97
CA PHE A 91 12.52 -1.52 12.16
C PHE A 91 11.61 -1.07 11.01
N ALA A 92 10.65 -0.19 11.28
CA ALA A 92 9.76 0.37 10.27
C ALA A 92 10.53 1.19 9.22
N LEU A 93 11.52 1.98 9.64
CA LEU A 93 12.39 2.73 8.74
C LEU A 93 13.22 1.81 7.84
N VAL A 94 13.82 0.76 8.39
CA VAL A 94 14.56 -0.26 7.61
C VAL A 94 13.64 -0.92 6.58
N CYS A 95 12.41 -1.30 6.95
CA CYS A 95 11.45 -1.85 6.01
C CYS A 95 11.05 -0.84 4.92
N GLY A 96 10.90 0.44 5.26
CA GLY A 96 10.66 1.51 4.30
C GLY A 96 11.82 1.70 3.31
N LEU A 97 13.06 1.66 3.79
CA LEU A 97 14.26 1.73 2.94
C LEU A 97 14.39 0.49 2.03
N LEU A 98 14.05 -0.70 2.53
CA LEU A 98 13.95 -1.92 1.71
C LEU A 98 12.90 -1.77 0.61
N ALA A 99 11.73 -1.21 0.93
CA ALA A 99 10.67 -0.97 -0.05
C ALA A 99 11.12 0.02 -1.14
N VAL A 100 11.72 1.16 -0.75
CA VAL A 100 12.23 2.18 -1.68
C VAL A 100 13.33 1.62 -2.58
N SER A 101 14.32 0.92 -2.01
CA SER A 101 15.41 0.33 -2.78
C SER A 101 14.92 -0.72 -3.78
N GLY A 102 13.98 -1.59 -3.36
CA GLY A 102 13.33 -2.55 -4.25
C GLY A 102 12.57 -1.88 -5.40
N LEU A 103 11.83 -0.80 -5.12
CA LEU A 103 11.15 -0.02 -6.16
C LEU A 103 12.11 0.65 -7.13
N ILE A 104 13.19 1.28 -6.64
CA ILE A 104 14.22 1.88 -7.50
C ILE A 104 14.79 0.83 -8.44
N PHE A 105 15.11 -0.36 -7.92
CA PHE A 105 15.60 -1.46 -8.75
C PHE A 105 14.57 -1.90 -9.80
N LEU A 106 13.28 -2.02 -9.42
CA LEU A 106 12.20 -2.36 -10.36
C LEU A 106 11.98 -1.28 -11.43
N CYS A 107 12.15 0.00 -11.09
CA CYS A 107 12.14 1.12 -12.03
C CYS A 107 13.27 0.97 -13.04
N ILE A 108 14.51 0.81 -12.57
CA ILE A 108 15.69 0.65 -13.41
C ILE A 108 15.49 -0.53 -14.35
N ARG A 109 15.15 -1.71 -13.83
CA ARG A 109 14.89 -2.92 -14.62
C ARG A 109 13.88 -2.70 -15.73
N ARG A 110 12.80 -1.97 -15.45
CA ARG A 110 11.72 -1.72 -16.42
C ARG A 110 12.14 -0.77 -17.54
N LEU A 111 13.08 0.13 -17.25
CA LEU A 111 13.63 1.08 -18.22
C LEU A 111 14.80 0.52 -19.03
N THR A 112 15.57 -0.43 -18.48
CA THR A 112 16.80 -0.94 -19.10
C THR A 112 16.63 -2.28 -19.82
N SER A 113 15.57 -3.04 -19.54
CA SER A 113 15.31 -4.31 -20.21
C SER A 113 14.33 -4.13 -21.38
N ASP A 114 14.82 -4.26 -22.62
CA ASP A 114 14.01 -4.10 -23.84
C ASP A 114 12.75 -4.97 -23.84
N ARG A 115 12.87 -6.23 -23.39
CA ARG A 115 11.75 -7.17 -23.33
C ARG A 115 10.68 -6.76 -22.32
N VAL A 116 11.11 -6.28 -21.14
CA VAL A 116 10.19 -5.82 -20.09
C VAL A 116 9.55 -4.49 -20.50
N PHE A 117 10.34 -3.59 -21.09
CA PHE A 117 9.87 -2.30 -21.58
C PHE A 117 8.79 -2.48 -22.66
N ALA A 118 9.01 -3.39 -23.62
CA ALA A 118 8.07 -3.68 -24.71
C ALA A 118 6.66 -4.11 -24.25
N VAL A 119 6.54 -4.72 -23.06
CA VAL A 119 5.25 -5.15 -22.49
C VAL A 119 4.76 -4.26 -21.34
N THR A 120 5.46 -3.17 -21.06
CA THR A 120 5.10 -2.26 -19.98
C THR A 120 4.05 -1.26 -20.46
N THR A 121 2.95 -1.13 -19.72
CA THR A 121 1.91 -0.15 -20.01
C THR A 121 2.19 1.22 -19.37
N LYS A 122 1.53 2.27 -19.85
CA LYS A 122 1.59 3.60 -19.21
C LYS A 122 1.14 3.55 -17.75
N LEU A 123 0.11 2.76 -17.44
CA LEU A 123 -0.38 2.60 -16.07
C LEU A 123 0.62 1.85 -15.17
N ASP A 124 1.43 0.94 -15.71
CA ASP A 124 2.52 0.34 -14.94
C ASP A 124 3.53 1.39 -14.47
N PHE A 125 3.89 2.35 -15.34
CA PHE A 125 4.78 3.46 -14.97
C PHE A 125 4.13 4.39 -13.94
N VAL A 126 2.87 4.77 -14.15
CA VAL A 126 2.13 5.64 -13.22
C VAL A 126 2.11 5.02 -11.82
N VAL A 127 1.74 3.74 -11.71
CA VAL A 127 1.72 3.05 -10.41
C VAL A 127 3.11 2.95 -9.80
N LEU A 128 4.13 2.63 -10.60
CA LEU A 128 5.48 2.46 -10.09
C LEU A 128 6.05 3.78 -9.54
N VAL A 129 5.87 4.89 -10.25
CA VAL A 129 6.26 6.22 -9.79
C VAL A 129 5.45 6.62 -8.56
N LEU A 130 4.14 6.39 -8.56
CA LEU A 130 3.28 6.74 -7.43
C LEU A 130 3.66 5.98 -6.15
N LEU A 131 3.94 4.67 -6.26
CA LEU A 131 4.43 3.86 -5.14
C LEU A 131 5.80 4.34 -4.66
N LEU A 132 6.70 4.72 -5.58
CA LEU A 132 8.01 5.25 -5.20
C LEU A 132 7.88 6.55 -4.43
N LEU A 133 7.03 7.48 -4.88
CA LEU A 133 6.74 8.72 -4.17
C LEU A 133 6.06 8.47 -2.82
N GLN A 134 5.14 7.51 -2.74
CA GLN A 134 4.50 7.11 -1.48
C GLN A 134 5.52 6.58 -0.47
N CYS A 135 6.38 5.65 -0.88
CA CYS A 135 7.38 5.07 0.02
C CYS A 135 8.46 6.09 0.40
N LEU A 136 8.90 6.91 -0.56
CA LEU A 136 9.88 7.97 -0.28
C LEU A 136 9.32 9.00 0.69
N SER A 137 8.09 9.46 0.50
CA SER A 137 7.45 10.37 1.47
C SER A 137 7.32 9.74 2.85
N GLY A 138 7.01 8.44 2.96
CA GLY A 138 6.99 7.72 4.24
C GLY A 138 8.37 7.67 4.92
N VAL A 139 9.43 7.39 4.18
CA VAL A 139 10.82 7.41 4.68
C VAL A 139 11.21 8.81 5.14
N LEU A 140 10.92 9.84 4.33
CA LEU A 140 11.19 11.23 4.70
C LEU A 140 10.43 11.62 5.97
N ILE A 141 9.18 11.18 6.14
CA ILE A 141 8.41 11.41 7.37
C ILE A 141 9.09 10.75 8.57
N ALA A 142 9.51 9.49 8.44
CA ALA A 142 10.19 8.77 9.51
C ALA A 142 11.52 9.42 9.92
N VAL A 143 12.23 10.04 8.97
CA VAL A 143 13.52 10.72 9.22
C VAL A 143 13.32 12.11 9.83
N PHE A 144 12.39 12.92 9.29
CA PHE A 144 12.25 14.33 9.66
C PHE A 144 11.21 14.59 10.76
N TYR A 145 10.21 13.73 10.92
CA TYR A 145 9.16 13.87 11.94
C TYR A 145 9.25 12.73 12.95
N ARG A 146 10.17 12.91 13.91
CA ARG A 146 10.45 11.96 14.99
C ARG A 146 9.19 11.56 15.76
N TRP A 147 9.24 10.36 16.35
CA TRP A 147 8.12 9.78 17.11
C TRP A 147 6.87 9.58 16.27
N GLY A 148 7.11 9.22 15.00
CA GLY A 148 6.13 8.86 13.97
C GLY A 148 4.99 8.01 14.51
N ALA A 149 5.36 6.93 15.18
CA ALA A 149 4.40 5.95 15.68
C ALA A 149 3.46 6.56 16.73
N SER A 150 3.98 7.41 17.62
CA SER A 150 3.21 8.05 18.69
C SER A 150 2.18 9.03 18.15
N TRP A 151 2.58 9.98 17.30
CA TRP A 151 1.62 10.96 16.76
C TRP A 151 0.72 10.35 15.68
N TYR A 152 1.15 9.29 14.97
CA TYR A 152 0.28 8.52 14.08
C TYR A 152 -0.91 7.93 14.85
N ALA A 153 -0.64 7.22 15.96
CA ALA A 153 -1.66 6.63 16.81
C ALA A 153 -2.60 7.69 17.44
N GLY A 154 -2.06 8.84 17.83
CA GLY A 154 -2.83 9.91 18.47
C GLY A 154 -3.57 10.86 17.52
N THR A 155 -3.21 10.91 16.24
CA THR A 155 -3.73 11.92 15.29
C THR A 155 -4.31 11.30 14.01
N LEU A 156 -3.51 10.51 13.27
CA LEU A 156 -3.96 9.94 12.01
C LEU A 156 -4.91 8.76 12.20
N VAL A 157 -4.74 7.95 13.25
CA VAL A 157 -5.69 6.87 13.54
C VAL A 157 -7.09 7.42 13.85
N PRO A 158 -7.27 8.44 14.73
CA PRO A 158 -8.56 9.12 14.91
C PRO A 158 -9.16 9.67 13.62
N TYR A 159 -8.36 10.27 12.74
CA TYR A 159 -8.81 10.71 11.42
C TYR A 159 -9.37 9.55 10.59
N LEU A 160 -8.65 8.43 10.48
CA LEU A 160 -9.10 7.26 9.72
C LEU A 160 -10.38 6.66 10.30
N TRP A 161 -10.51 6.61 11.64
CA TRP A 161 -11.74 6.19 12.31
C TRP A 161 -12.90 7.17 12.10
N SER A 162 -12.64 8.48 12.02
CA SER A 162 -13.66 9.49 11.68
C SER A 162 -14.26 9.23 10.28
N LEU A 163 -13.43 8.80 9.32
CA LEU A 163 -13.89 8.39 8.00
C LEU A 163 -14.77 7.14 8.08
N LEU A 164 -14.34 6.10 8.81
CA LEU A 164 -15.09 4.85 8.95
C LEU A 164 -16.44 5.05 9.67
N THR A 165 -16.48 5.93 10.67
CA THR A 165 -17.70 6.25 11.42
C THR A 165 -18.59 7.26 10.71
N LEU A 166 -18.28 7.60 9.45
CA LEU A 166 -19.04 8.53 8.60
C LEU A 166 -19.20 9.93 9.21
N LYS A 167 -18.24 10.34 10.04
CA LYS A 167 -18.13 11.68 10.63
C LYS A 167 -16.74 12.23 10.31
N PRO A 168 -16.43 12.48 9.02
CA PRO A 168 -15.09 12.86 8.60
C PRO A 168 -14.65 14.14 9.29
N ASP A 169 -13.49 14.10 9.94
CA ASP A 169 -12.90 15.26 10.60
C ASP A 169 -11.51 15.54 10.02
N SER A 170 -11.44 16.44 9.03
CA SER A 170 -10.16 16.82 8.43
C SER A 170 -9.25 17.64 9.36
N THR A 171 -9.73 18.09 10.52
CA THR A 171 -8.93 18.93 11.44
C THR A 171 -7.69 18.20 11.98
N TYR A 172 -7.74 16.88 12.05
CA TYR A 172 -6.62 16.01 12.38
C TYR A 172 -5.49 16.04 11.33
N VAL A 173 -5.79 16.32 10.05
CA VAL A 173 -4.82 16.23 8.94
C VAL A 173 -4.36 17.60 8.49
N VAL A 174 -5.25 18.58 8.39
CA VAL A 174 -4.94 19.91 7.82
C VAL A 174 -3.92 20.72 8.62
N LYS A 175 -3.71 20.36 9.90
CA LYS A 175 -2.69 20.97 10.78
C LYS A 175 -1.33 20.28 10.71
N LEU A 176 -1.23 19.12 10.05
CA LEU A 176 0.02 18.39 9.91
C LEU A 176 0.90 19.03 8.83
N PRO A 177 2.22 18.83 8.88
CA PRO A 177 3.12 19.23 7.81
C PRO A 177 2.67 18.74 6.43
N HIS A 178 2.92 19.56 5.40
CA HIS A 178 2.49 19.28 4.01
C HIS A 178 2.97 17.93 3.48
N LEU A 179 4.13 17.44 3.92
CA LEU A 179 4.63 16.13 3.52
C LEU A 179 3.74 14.98 4.04
N ILE A 180 3.22 15.09 5.27
CA ILE A 180 2.32 14.09 5.87
C ILE A 180 0.95 14.15 5.17
N GLN A 181 0.45 15.36 4.93
CA GLN A 181 -0.75 15.61 4.13
C GLN A 181 -0.66 14.95 2.74
N LEU A 182 0.46 15.15 2.03
CA LEU A 182 0.73 14.52 0.74
C LEU A 182 0.75 12.99 0.85
N HIS A 183 1.43 12.43 1.86
CA HIS A 183 1.50 10.98 2.06
C HIS A 183 0.12 10.34 2.29
N VAL A 184 -0.75 11.00 3.06
CA VAL A 184 -2.13 10.55 3.30
C VAL A 184 -2.96 10.64 2.01
N MET A 185 -2.87 11.75 1.29
CA MET A 185 -3.56 11.96 0.01
C MET A 185 -3.16 10.90 -1.03
N MET A 186 -1.85 10.67 -1.19
CA MET A 186 -1.30 9.70 -2.11
C MET A 186 -1.70 8.26 -1.74
N ALA A 187 -1.83 7.93 -0.45
CA ALA A 187 -2.36 6.64 -0.02
C ALA A 187 -3.80 6.40 -0.55
N PHE A 188 -4.70 7.37 -0.41
CA PHE A 188 -6.06 7.26 -0.96
C PHE A 188 -6.06 7.23 -2.49
N LEU A 189 -5.18 8.00 -3.14
CA LEU A 189 -5.04 7.94 -4.60
C LEU A 189 -4.62 6.53 -5.06
N ILE A 190 -3.65 5.90 -4.39
CA ILE A 190 -3.24 4.52 -4.68
C ILE A 190 -4.42 3.57 -4.49
N ILE A 191 -5.17 3.69 -3.39
CA ILE A 191 -6.37 2.87 -3.12
C ILE A 191 -7.37 2.99 -4.28
N GLY A 192 -7.67 4.20 -4.75
CA GLY A 192 -8.58 4.43 -5.86
C GLY A 192 -8.09 3.86 -7.20
N LEU A 193 -6.77 3.70 -7.38
CA LEU A 193 -6.15 3.13 -8.58
C LEU A 193 -6.04 1.60 -8.56
N ILE A 194 -6.24 0.94 -7.41
CA ILE A 194 -6.19 -0.51 -7.28
C ILE A 194 -7.00 -1.25 -8.37
N PRO A 195 -8.29 -0.95 -8.58
CA PRO A 195 -9.11 -1.73 -9.50
C PRO A 195 -8.77 -1.54 -10.97
N PHE A 196 -8.06 -0.47 -11.32
CA PHE A 196 -7.72 -0.12 -12.71
C PHE A 196 -6.33 -0.59 -13.11
N THR A 197 -5.54 -1.09 -12.17
CA THR A 197 -4.11 -1.36 -12.38
C THR A 197 -3.76 -2.79 -12.01
N ARG A 198 -2.47 -3.12 -12.09
CA ARG A 198 -1.93 -4.40 -11.63
C ARG A 198 -2.05 -4.59 -10.11
N LEU A 199 -2.29 -3.52 -9.34
CA LEU A 199 -2.40 -3.58 -7.87
C LEU A 199 -3.55 -4.46 -7.38
N ILE A 200 -4.53 -4.77 -8.24
CA ILE A 200 -5.62 -5.71 -7.93
C ILE A 200 -5.13 -7.06 -7.39
N HIS A 201 -3.90 -7.47 -7.72
CA HIS A 201 -3.29 -8.70 -7.19
C HIS A 201 -3.18 -8.69 -5.65
N LEU A 202 -3.23 -7.53 -5.00
CA LEU A 202 -3.27 -7.39 -3.55
C LEU A 202 -4.45 -8.17 -2.91
N PHE A 203 -5.58 -8.31 -3.62
CA PHE A 203 -6.73 -9.07 -3.13
C PHE A 203 -6.61 -10.58 -3.36
N SER A 204 -5.55 -11.05 -4.04
CA SER A 204 -5.35 -12.45 -4.41
C SER A 204 -4.24 -13.11 -3.59
N ILE A 205 -4.01 -12.66 -2.35
CA ILE A 205 -3.04 -13.31 -1.45
C ILE A 205 -3.54 -14.74 -1.14
N PRO A 206 -2.74 -15.78 -1.40
CA PRO A 206 -3.20 -17.16 -1.39
C PRO A 206 -3.25 -17.76 0.03
N PHE A 207 -3.90 -17.11 0.99
CA PHE A 207 -4.00 -17.61 2.38
C PHE A 207 -4.67 -18.99 2.45
N SER A 208 -5.66 -19.25 1.59
CA SER A 208 -6.34 -20.55 1.51
C SER A 208 -5.43 -21.68 1.07
N TYR A 209 -4.30 -21.40 0.41
CA TYR A 209 -3.34 -22.41 -0.02
C TYR A 209 -2.71 -23.16 1.15
N LEU A 210 -2.57 -22.50 2.33
CA LEU A 210 -2.00 -23.11 3.53
C LEU A 210 -2.80 -24.32 4.03
N CYS A 211 -4.09 -24.37 3.73
CA CYS A 211 -4.99 -25.46 4.14
C CYS A 211 -5.61 -26.19 2.95
N ARG A 212 -5.20 -25.89 1.72
CA ARG A 212 -5.76 -26.50 0.50
C ARG A 212 -5.14 -27.89 0.29
N PRO A 213 -5.95 -28.93 0.00
CA PRO A 213 -5.40 -30.23 -0.37
C PRO A 213 -4.55 -30.12 -1.65
N LEU A 214 -3.51 -30.95 -1.74
CA LEU A 214 -2.60 -30.95 -2.91
C LEU A 214 -3.37 -31.23 -4.21
N GLN A 215 -4.29 -32.20 -4.16
CA GLN A 215 -5.14 -32.55 -5.29
C GLN A 215 -6.51 -31.88 -5.15
N VAL A 216 -6.93 -31.17 -6.20
CA VAL A 216 -8.28 -30.60 -6.32
C VAL A 216 -8.92 -31.18 -7.56
N VAL A 217 -10.04 -31.89 -7.37
CA VAL A 217 -10.81 -32.52 -8.45
C VAL A 217 -12.06 -31.69 -8.69
N VAL A 218 -12.21 -31.16 -9.90
CA VAL A 218 -13.41 -30.43 -10.32
C VAL A 218 -14.24 -31.34 -11.21
N TRP A 219 -15.40 -31.78 -10.70
CA TRP A 219 -16.31 -32.64 -11.44
C TRP A 219 -17.16 -31.84 -12.43
N ASN A 220 -17.30 -32.32 -13.66
CA ASN A 220 -18.30 -31.79 -14.60
C ASN A 220 -19.69 -32.20 -14.15
N ARG A 221 -20.44 -31.28 -13.54
CA ARG A 221 -21.89 -31.46 -13.38
C ARG A 221 -22.58 -31.03 -14.66
N LYS A 222 -23.47 -31.86 -15.21
CA LYS A 222 -24.42 -31.41 -16.25
C LYS A 222 -25.24 -30.27 -15.64
N LYS A 223 -25.27 -29.12 -16.31
CA LYS A 223 -26.13 -27.98 -15.94
C LYS A 223 -27.59 -28.34 -16.11
#